data_AF-A0A3A9ZX25-F1
#
_entry.id   AF-A0A3A9ZX25-F1
#
_cell.length_a   1.000
_cell.length_b   1.000
_cell.length_c   1.000
_cell.angle_alpha   90.00
_cell.angle_beta   90.00
_cell.angle_gamma   90.00
#
_symmetry.space_group_name_H-M   'P 1'
#
loop_
_entity.id
_entity.type
_entity.pdbx_description
1 polymer ?
#
loop_
_entity_poly.entity_id
_entity_poly.type
_entity_poly.pdbx_seq_one_letter_code
_entity_poly.pdbx_strand_id
1 'polypeptide(L)'
;MARRASSRCCPRTRGRASSRSGPRRWRTAGSSRTTPAGTRSRSSTTNSPPRSGDRPAGPAQFWAAVRACRAVAVAALVGLAAGKRGVLAHPERHTRLWRVLCLVGFPVGLAGAVMFATTGGTTGLDAVALALTVLTAPLLAAAYVATLFQVFPTRLGAAVSRALAPAGRLALSNYLGQSVICAVIFTGWGFGLIGRVSPLTAVLVAVAVFAAQVLISAWWMRRHHYGPVEWLLRAVTNASVPPWRRAAA
;
A
#
# COMPACT_ATOMS: atom_id res chain seq x y z
N MET A 1 18.01 16.11 -61.86
CA MET A 1 18.71 17.34 -62.30
C MET A 1 18.78 18.29 -61.11
N ALA A 2 19.90 18.30 -60.39
CA ALA A 2 20.97 19.29 -60.47
C ALA A 2 20.71 20.51 -59.54
N ARG A 3 21.35 20.55 -58.36
CA ARG A 3 22.56 21.35 -58.00
C ARG A 3 22.19 22.84 -57.79
N ARG A 4 22.53 23.55 -56.70
CA ARG A 4 23.85 23.86 -56.09
C ARG A 4 23.56 24.43 -54.67
N ALA A 5 24.26 24.09 -53.58
CA ALA A 5 25.69 24.23 -53.25
C ALA A 5 26.10 25.65 -52.85
N SER A 6 26.43 25.83 -51.56
CA SER A 6 27.62 26.50 -50.99
C SER A 6 27.28 27.11 -49.62
N SER A 7 28.14 27.24 -48.61
CA SER A 7 29.28 26.48 -48.07
C SER A 7 30.00 27.42 -47.10
N ARG A 8 30.60 26.86 -46.04
CA ARG A 8 31.75 27.41 -45.25
C ARG A 8 31.39 28.59 -44.32
N CYS A 9 32.03 28.81 -43.17
CA CYS A 9 33.25 28.27 -42.60
C CYS A 9 33.29 28.50 -41.08
N CYS A 10 33.98 27.59 -40.39
CA CYS A 10 34.55 27.77 -39.05
C CYS A 10 35.75 28.73 -39.13
N PRO A 11 36.22 29.30 -38.01
CA PRO A 11 37.60 28.99 -37.68
C PRO A 11 37.84 28.69 -36.20
N ARG A 12 38.87 27.86 -36.05
CA ARG A 12 39.50 27.32 -34.85
C ARG A 12 40.83 28.06 -34.70
N THR A 13 41.14 28.63 -33.54
CA THR A 13 42.50 29.10 -33.22
C THR A 13 42.99 28.45 -31.93
N ARG A 14 44.22 27.93 -32.04
CA ARG A 14 45.07 27.30 -31.01
C ARG A 14 46.14 28.32 -30.57
N GLY A 15 46.66 28.14 -29.36
CA GLY A 15 48.01 28.58 -28.94
C GLY A 15 48.09 28.74 -27.42
N ARG A 16 48.71 27.81 -26.66
CA ARG A 16 50.15 27.74 -26.27
C ARG A 16 50.56 28.92 -25.34
N ALA A 17 51.35 28.80 -24.27
CA ALA A 17 52.12 27.72 -23.66
C ALA A 17 52.67 28.18 -22.28
N SER A 18 53.18 27.20 -21.51
CA SER A 18 54.32 27.24 -20.58
C SER A 18 54.34 28.18 -19.36
N SER A 19 54.47 27.59 -18.17
CA SER A 19 55.78 27.57 -17.49
C SER A 19 55.88 26.43 -16.47
N ARG A 20 57.01 25.71 -16.53
CA ARG A 20 57.52 24.73 -15.58
C ARG A 20 58.54 25.42 -14.68
N SER A 21 58.55 25.10 -13.39
CA SER A 21 59.72 25.02 -12.48
C SER A 21 59.14 24.76 -11.08
N GLY A 22 59.62 23.90 -10.19
CA GLY A 22 60.82 23.08 -10.03
C GLY A 22 60.79 22.62 -8.56
N PRO A 23 61.47 21.52 -8.17
CA PRO A 23 61.26 20.85 -6.90
C PRO A 23 62.05 21.50 -5.76
N ARG A 24 61.43 21.69 -4.59
CA ARG A 24 62.16 22.06 -3.37
C ARG A 24 62.46 20.83 -2.54
N ARG A 25 63.68 20.32 -2.70
CA ARG A 25 64.34 19.37 -1.82
C ARG A 25 65.42 20.16 -1.08
N TRP A 26 65.32 20.30 0.23
CA TRP A 26 66.44 20.72 1.08
C TRP A 26 66.79 19.59 2.05
N ARG A 27 68.05 19.18 1.93
CA ARG A 27 68.95 18.51 2.89
C ARG A 27 68.88 19.20 4.27
N THR A 28 69.29 18.68 5.43
CA THR A 28 69.93 17.45 5.94
C THR A 28 70.00 17.62 7.47
N ALA A 29 70.31 16.52 8.17
CA ALA A 29 71.07 16.46 9.42
C ALA A 29 70.31 16.48 10.75
N GLY A 30 70.33 15.29 11.38
CA GLY A 30 70.92 15.13 12.72
C GLY A 30 70.03 15.46 13.92
N SER A 31 69.59 14.44 14.64
CA SER A 31 70.13 14.14 15.97
C SER A 31 69.30 13.06 16.67
N SER A 32 70.01 12.35 17.53
CA SER A 32 69.68 11.20 18.34
C SER A 32 68.60 11.42 19.40
N ARG A 33 67.93 10.30 19.76
CA ARG A 33 67.35 9.96 21.08
C ARG A 33 66.24 10.88 21.61
N THR A 34 65.04 10.33 21.76
CA THR A 34 64.54 9.75 23.02
C THR A 34 63.05 9.45 22.86
N THR A 35 62.67 8.18 23.04
CA THR A 35 61.31 7.78 23.43
C THR A 35 60.98 8.45 24.76
N PRO A 36 59.76 8.96 24.96
CA PRO A 36 58.89 8.21 25.86
C PRO A 36 57.40 8.22 25.48
N ALA A 37 56.74 7.17 26.00
CA ALA A 37 55.35 7.14 26.44
C ALA A 37 54.26 7.38 25.39
N GLY A 38 53.71 6.27 24.91
CA GLY A 38 52.51 6.26 24.09
C GLY A 38 51.29 6.75 24.86
N THR A 39 50.67 7.79 24.33
CA THR A 39 49.25 8.10 24.51
C THR A 39 48.52 7.56 23.30
N ARG A 40 48.21 6.25 23.30
CA ARG A 40 47.20 5.70 22.38
C ARG A 40 45.87 6.35 22.74
N SER A 41 45.46 7.34 21.97
CA SER A 41 44.05 7.75 21.89
C SER A 41 43.25 6.51 21.46
N ARG A 42 42.63 5.83 22.42
CA ARG A 42 41.59 4.85 22.13
C ARG A 42 40.46 5.61 21.46
N SER A 43 40.40 5.56 20.13
CA SER A 43 39.15 5.75 19.42
C SER A 43 38.20 4.71 19.96
N SER A 44 37.31 5.12 20.86
CA SER A 44 36.16 4.35 21.30
C SER A 44 35.28 4.12 20.09
N THR A 45 35.58 3.06 19.34
CA THR A 45 34.64 2.45 18.40
C THR A 45 33.51 1.91 19.25
N THR A 46 32.51 2.75 19.50
CA THR A 46 31.22 2.33 20.00
C THR A 46 30.67 1.30 19.01
N ASN A 47 30.81 0.02 19.37
CA ASN A 47 30.07 -1.08 18.77
C ASN A 47 28.59 -0.87 19.11
N SER A 48 27.94 0.02 18.36
CA SER A 48 26.48 0.05 18.31
C SER A 48 26.03 -1.27 17.67
N PRO A 49 25.13 -2.04 18.31
CA PRO A 49 24.59 -3.24 17.67
C PRO A 49 23.91 -2.83 16.35
N PRO A 50 24.00 -3.66 15.29
CA PRO A 50 23.39 -3.35 14.01
C PRO A 50 21.88 -3.15 14.21
N ARG A 51 21.37 -2.00 13.71
CA ARG A 51 19.92 -1.75 13.66
C ARG A 51 19.27 -2.90 12.89
N SER A 52 18.19 -3.45 13.46
CA SER A 52 17.39 -4.55 12.89
C SER A 52 16.75 -4.23 11.52
N GLY A 53 16.97 -3.03 10.96
CA GLY A 53 16.39 -2.55 9.71
C GLY A 53 17.16 -2.88 8.43
N ASP A 54 18.43 -3.33 8.52
CA ASP A 54 19.31 -3.47 7.34
C ASP A 54 19.57 -4.92 6.92
N ARG A 55 18.62 -5.84 7.16
CA ARG A 55 18.72 -7.18 6.56
C ARG A 55 18.11 -7.14 5.15
N PRO A 56 18.86 -7.39 4.07
CA PRO A 56 18.26 -7.56 2.75
C PRO A 56 17.23 -8.68 2.83
N ALA A 57 16.08 -8.49 2.17
CA ALA A 57 15.03 -9.49 2.11
C ALA A 57 15.63 -10.82 1.63
N GLY A 58 15.89 -11.74 2.56
CA GLY A 58 16.60 -12.98 2.24
C GLY A 58 15.83 -13.85 1.24
N PRO A 59 16.45 -14.87 0.64
CA PRO A 59 15.79 -15.79 -0.30
C PRO A 59 14.50 -16.39 0.27
N ALA A 60 14.40 -16.58 1.59
CA ALA A 60 13.19 -17.03 2.27
C ALA A 60 11.99 -16.06 2.12
N GLN A 61 12.22 -14.74 2.17
CA GLN A 61 11.17 -13.73 2.00
C GLN A 61 10.68 -13.69 0.54
N PHE A 62 11.59 -13.84 -0.41
CA PHE A 62 11.24 -13.97 -1.82
C PHE A 62 10.35 -15.19 -2.08
N TRP A 63 10.72 -16.38 -1.59
CA TRP A 63 9.89 -17.58 -1.72
C TRP A 63 8.56 -17.49 -0.95
N ALA A 64 8.50 -16.75 0.15
CA ALA A 64 7.24 -16.45 0.83
C ALA A 64 6.33 -15.56 -0.04
N ALA A 65 6.87 -14.51 -0.65
CA ALA A 65 6.13 -13.64 -1.56
C ALA A 65 5.61 -14.40 -2.79
N VAL A 66 6.43 -15.26 -3.40
CA VAL A 66 6.02 -16.10 -4.54
C VAL A 66 4.88 -17.05 -4.17
N ARG A 67 4.94 -17.70 -2.99
CA ARG A 67 3.85 -18.56 -2.50
C ARG A 67 2.56 -17.78 -2.27
N ALA A 68 2.65 -16.58 -1.71
CA ALA A 68 1.50 -15.70 -1.51
C ALA A 68 0.86 -15.28 -2.85
N CYS A 69 1.67 -14.85 -3.82
CA CYS A 69 1.18 -14.50 -5.17
C CYS A 69 0.47 -15.68 -5.85
N ARG A 70 1.00 -16.90 -5.71
CA ARG A 70 0.35 -18.11 -6.25
C ARG A 70 -1.01 -18.37 -5.61
N ALA A 71 -1.12 -18.24 -4.30
CA ALA A 71 -2.39 -18.43 -3.58
C ALA A 71 -3.45 -17.40 -4.03
N VAL A 72 -3.04 -16.14 -4.19
CA VAL A 72 -3.91 -15.06 -4.71
C VAL A 72 -4.36 -15.36 -6.14
N ALA A 73 -3.45 -15.81 -7.00
CA ALA A 73 -3.79 -16.17 -8.38
C ALA A 73 -4.80 -17.33 -8.44
N VAL A 74 -4.63 -18.37 -7.62
CA VAL A 74 -5.60 -19.48 -7.53
C VAL A 74 -6.97 -18.98 -7.09
N ALA A 75 -7.03 -18.16 -6.04
CA ALA A 75 -8.29 -17.57 -5.57
C ALA A 75 -8.97 -16.71 -6.65
N ALA A 76 -8.19 -15.91 -7.39
CA ALA A 76 -8.68 -15.10 -8.50
C ALA A 76 -9.23 -15.96 -9.65
N LEU A 77 -8.54 -17.05 -10.01
CA LEU A 77 -9.00 -17.98 -11.06
C LEU A 77 -10.26 -18.74 -10.64
N VAL A 78 -10.37 -19.16 -9.37
CA VAL A 78 -11.58 -19.75 -8.82
C VAL A 78 -12.74 -18.77 -8.88
N GLY A 79 -12.50 -17.51 -8.51
CA GLY A 79 -13.49 -16.43 -8.64
C GLY A 79 -13.92 -16.22 -10.10
N LEU A 80 -12.98 -16.21 -11.04
CA LEU A 80 -13.27 -16.09 -12.48
C LEU A 80 -14.06 -17.29 -13.01
N ALA A 81 -13.72 -18.51 -12.60
CA ALA A 81 -14.44 -19.72 -12.97
C ALA A 81 -15.88 -19.73 -12.40
N ALA A 82 -16.06 -19.30 -11.15
CA ALA A 82 -17.37 -19.13 -10.54
C ALA A 82 -18.21 -18.06 -11.24
N GLY A 83 -17.58 -16.96 -11.66
CA GLY A 83 -18.20 -15.91 -12.47
C GLY A 83 -18.66 -16.41 -13.84
N LYS A 84 -17.80 -17.15 -14.56
CA LYS A 84 -18.13 -17.77 -15.85
C LYS A 84 -19.26 -18.80 -15.77
N ARG A 85 -19.37 -19.51 -14.64
CA ARG A 85 -20.46 -20.45 -14.36
C ARG A 85 -21.78 -19.76 -13.97
N GLY A 86 -21.83 -18.43 -13.93
CA GLY A 86 -23.03 -17.68 -13.61
C GLY A 86 -23.51 -17.84 -12.17
N VAL A 87 -22.67 -18.37 -11.28
CA VAL A 87 -23.02 -18.61 -9.86
C VAL A 87 -23.36 -17.29 -9.16
N LEU A 88 -22.68 -16.21 -9.56
CA LEU A 88 -22.94 -14.84 -9.06
C LEU A 88 -24.15 -14.17 -9.73
N ALA A 89 -24.52 -14.60 -10.93
CA ALA A 89 -25.63 -14.03 -11.69
C ALA A 89 -27.00 -14.56 -11.22
N HIS A 90 -27.04 -15.79 -10.69
CA HIS A 90 -28.26 -16.40 -10.16
C HIS A 90 -28.05 -16.90 -8.71
N PRO A 91 -27.86 -15.98 -7.75
CA PRO A 91 -27.58 -16.34 -6.36
C PRO A 91 -28.72 -17.12 -5.70
N GLU A 92 -29.97 -16.93 -6.15
CA GLU A 92 -31.16 -17.60 -5.61
C GLU A 92 -31.20 -19.12 -5.88
N ARG A 93 -30.51 -19.59 -6.92
CA ARG A 93 -30.44 -21.02 -7.24
C ARG A 93 -29.50 -21.82 -6.32
N HIS A 94 -28.62 -21.14 -5.57
CA HIS A 94 -27.55 -21.75 -4.80
C HIS A 94 -27.63 -21.46 -3.29
N THR A 95 -28.83 -21.24 -2.75
CA THR A 95 -29.04 -20.90 -1.32
C THR A 95 -28.40 -21.88 -0.34
N ARG A 96 -28.39 -23.18 -0.65
CA ARG A 96 -27.71 -24.21 0.17
C ARG A 96 -26.18 -24.02 0.17
N LEU A 97 -25.59 -23.69 -0.97
CA LEU A 97 -24.16 -23.43 -1.09
C LEU A 97 -23.77 -22.22 -0.22
N TRP A 98 -24.51 -21.12 -0.31
CA TRP A 98 -24.24 -19.93 0.49
C TRP A 98 -24.35 -20.21 2.00
N ARG A 99 -25.37 -20.97 2.43
CA ARG A 99 -25.50 -21.39 3.84
C ARG A 99 -24.33 -22.26 4.32
N VAL A 100 -23.89 -23.22 3.51
CA VAL A 100 -22.74 -24.08 3.84
C VAL A 100 -21.45 -23.25 3.91
N LEU A 101 -21.26 -22.32 2.97
CA LEU A 101 -20.11 -21.41 2.97
C LEU A 101 -20.10 -20.52 4.21
N CYS A 102 -21.24 -20.02 4.68
CA CYS A 102 -21.32 -19.31 5.96
C CYS A 102 -21.02 -20.26 7.13
N LEU A 103 -21.67 -21.43 7.19
CA LEU A 103 -21.56 -22.36 8.31
C LEU A 103 -20.14 -22.91 8.49
N VAL A 104 -19.42 -23.16 7.40
CA VAL A 104 -18.04 -23.70 7.44
C VAL A 104 -17.02 -22.56 7.40
N GLY A 105 -17.25 -21.55 6.58
CA GLY A 105 -16.27 -20.48 6.34
C GLY A 105 -16.09 -19.55 7.54
N PHE A 106 -17.14 -19.25 8.31
CA PHE A 106 -16.99 -18.46 9.55
C PHE A 106 -16.16 -19.17 10.62
N PRO A 107 -16.48 -20.40 11.07
CA PRO A 107 -15.70 -21.04 12.13
C PRO A 107 -14.26 -21.35 11.68
N VAL A 108 -14.06 -21.86 10.46
CA VAL A 108 -12.71 -22.19 9.96
C VAL A 108 -11.89 -20.92 9.72
N GLY A 109 -12.50 -19.90 9.11
CA GLY A 109 -11.88 -18.61 8.85
C GLY A 109 -11.49 -17.87 10.13
N LEU A 110 -12.41 -17.78 11.08
CA LEU A 110 -12.21 -17.09 12.34
C LEU A 110 -11.21 -17.83 13.24
N ALA A 111 -11.25 -19.16 13.28
CA ALA A 111 -10.26 -19.95 14.02
C ALA A 111 -8.83 -19.67 13.51
N GLY A 112 -8.63 -19.64 12.18
CA GLY A 112 -7.34 -19.28 11.60
C GLY A 112 -6.90 -17.85 11.96
N ALA A 113 -7.82 -16.89 11.92
CA ALA A 113 -7.54 -15.50 12.27
C ALA A 113 -7.17 -15.34 13.77
N VAL A 114 -7.89 -16.01 14.68
CA VAL A 114 -7.61 -15.99 16.13
C VAL A 114 -6.28 -16.66 16.43
N MET A 115 -5.97 -17.79 15.79
CA MET A 115 -4.67 -18.44 15.91
C MET A 115 -3.55 -17.49 15.51
N PHE A 116 -3.68 -16.77 14.40
CA PHE A 116 -2.68 -15.79 13.98
C PHE A 116 -2.58 -14.60 14.93
N ALA A 117 -3.70 -14.07 15.42
CA ALA A 117 -3.70 -12.95 16.35
C ALA A 117 -3.04 -13.28 17.70
N THR A 118 -3.11 -14.54 18.15
CA THR A 118 -2.57 -14.99 19.44
C THR A 118 -1.11 -15.47 19.36
N THR A 119 -0.72 -16.07 18.24
CA THR A 119 0.62 -16.67 18.08
C THR A 119 1.59 -15.83 17.26
N GLY A 120 1.09 -14.87 16.48
CA GLY A 120 1.88 -14.03 15.59
C GLY A 120 2.84 -13.10 16.35
N GLY A 121 4.13 -13.34 16.19
CA GLY A 121 5.22 -12.54 16.73
C GLY A 121 5.67 -12.91 18.14
N THR A 122 5.07 -13.93 18.76
CA THR A 122 5.27 -14.24 20.20
C THR A 122 5.83 -15.63 20.48
N THR A 123 5.57 -16.62 19.61
CA THR A 123 5.79 -18.05 19.94
C THR A 123 6.75 -18.80 19.00
N GLY A 124 7.31 -18.13 18.00
CA GLY A 124 8.15 -18.78 16.97
C GLY A 124 7.37 -19.67 15.99
N LEU A 125 6.04 -19.78 16.15
CA LEU A 125 5.12 -20.50 15.26
C LEU A 125 4.58 -19.60 14.12
N ASP A 126 5.18 -18.44 13.90
CA ASP A 126 4.71 -17.40 12.98
C ASP A 126 4.49 -17.94 11.56
N ALA A 127 5.40 -18.80 11.09
CA ALA A 127 5.31 -19.40 9.77
C ALA A 127 4.08 -20.32 9.61
N VAL A 128 3.75 -21.07 10.67
CA VAL A 128 2.58 -21.96 10.69
C VAL A 128 1.30 -21.14 10.80
N ALA A 129 1.27 -20.16 11.69
CA ALA A 129 0.14 -19.26 11.87
C ALA A 129 -0.18 -18.46 10.59
N LEU A 130 0.87 -17.98 9.90
CA LEU A 130 0.75 -17.29 8.63
C LEU A 130 0.24 -18.24 7.53
N ALA A 131 0.77 -19.47 7.45
CA ALA A 131 0.34 -20.45 6.46
C ALA A 131 -1.15 -20.83 6.66
N LEU A 132 -1.57 -21.03 7.89
CA LEU A 132 -2.97 -21.28 8.24
C LEU A 132 -3.86 -20.10 7.82
N THR A 133 -3.46 -18.87 8.11
CA THR A 133 -4.23 -17.67 7.72
C THR A 133 -4.36 -17.55 6.21
N VAL A 134 -3.29 -17.78 5.46
CA VAL A 134 -3.34 -17.75 3.99
C VAL A 134 -4.30 -18.80 3.44
N LEU A 135 -4.42 -19.95 4.10
CA LEU A 135 -5.32 -21.03 3.70
C LEU A 135 -6.77 -20.78 4.11
N THR A 136 -7.02 -20.20 5.29
CA THR A 136 -8.37 -19.99 5.82
C THR A 136 -8.98 -18.64 5.42
N ALA A 137 -8.18 -17.64 5.07
CA ALA A 137 -8.67 -16.33 4.66
C ALA A 137 -9.60 -16.36 3.42
N PRO A 138 -9.33 -17.17 2.37
CA PRO A 138 -10.27 -17.32 1.25
C PRO A 138 -11.63 -17.89 1.68
N LEU A 139 -11.65 -18.80 2.66
CA LEU A 139 -12.90 -19.36 3.20
C LEU A 139 -13.69 -18.29 3.96
N LEU A 140 -13.00 -17.47 4.77
CA LEU A 140 -13.62 -16.35 5.45
C LEU A 140 -14.17 -15.31 4.46
N ALA A 141 -13.41 -15.00 3.41
CA ALA A 141 -13.84 -14.12 2.34
C ALA A 141 -15.08 -14.68 1.60
N ALA A 142 -15.10 -15.98 1.32
CA ALA A 142 -16.26 -16.65 0.73
C ALA A 142 -17.49 -16.59 1.65
N ALA A 143 -17.31 -16.73 2.97
CA ALA A 143 -18.39 -16.57 3.94
C ALA A 143 -18.94 -15.13 3.97
N TYR A 144 -18.08 -14.11 3.88
CA TYR A 144 -18.53 -12.72 3.74
C TYR A 144 -19.35 -12.51 2.47
N VAL A 145 -18.86 -12.98 1.32
CA VAL A 145 -19.59 -12.89 0.04
C VAL A 145 -20.93 -13.62 0.10
N ALA A 146 -20.94 -14.84 0.65
CA ALA A 146 -22.17 -15.62 0.83
C ALA A 146 -23.19 -14.87 1.71
N THR A 147 -22.73 -14.25 2.79
CA THR A 147 -23.57 -13.43 3.68
C THR A 147 -24.18 -12.25 2.92
N LEU A 148 -23.39 -11.54 2.11
CA LEU A 148 -23.89 -10.42 1.30
C LEU A 148 -24.98 -10.86 0.32
N PHE A 149 -24.82 -12.00 -0.36
CA PHE A 149 -25.83 -12.55 -1.26
C PHE A 149 -27.12 -12.97 -0.54
N GLN A 150 -27.04 -13.37 0.74
CA GLN A 150 -28.21 -13.70 1.53
C GLN A 150 -28.91 -12.45 2.10
N VAL A 151 -28.14 -11.40 2.44
CA VAL A 151 -28.67 -10.19 3.09
C VAL A 151 -29.20 -9.19 2.07
N PHE A 152 -28.57 -8.97 0.92
CA PHE A 152 -29.00 -7.97 -0.06
C PHE A 152 -30.42 -8.13 -0.62
N PRO A 153 -30.96 -9.35 -0.81
CA PRO A 153 -32.36 -9.52 -1.17
C PRO A 153 -33.37 -9.10 -0.09
N THR A 154 -32.92 -8.95 1.17
CA THR A 154 -33.80 -8.57 2.29
C THR A 154 -34.07 -7.07 2.35
N ARG A 155 -35.14 -6.66 3.06
CA ARG A 155 -35.44 -5.24 3.31
C ARG A 155 -34.30 -4.49 3.97
N LEU A 156 -33.60 -5.15 4.92
CA LEU A 156 -32.44 -4.60 5.61
C LEU A 156 -31.28 -4.38 4.63
N GLY A 157 -30.97 -5.39 3.81
CA GLY A 157 -29.91 -5.28 2.80
C GLY A 157 -30.16 -4.17 1.78
N ALA A 158 -31.42 -4.00 1.34
CA ALA A 158 -31.80 -2.90 0.48
C ALA A 158 -31.65 -1.53 1.16
N ALA A 159 -32.01 -1.40 2.44
CA ALA A 159 -31.84 -0.15 3.18
C ALA A 159 -30.35 0.21 3.36
N VAL A 160 -29.52 -0.75 3.76
CA VAL A 160 -28.07 -0.60 3.91
C VAL A 160 -27.44 -0.24 2.57
N SER A 161 -27.80 -0.93 1.48
CA SER A 161 -27.32 -0.63 0.13
C SER A 161 -27.63 0.81 -0.27
N ARG A 162 -28.85 1.30 -0.02
CA ARG A 162 -29.22 2.70 -0.30
C ARG A 162 -28.41 3.69 0.52
N ALA A 163 -28.14 3.39 1.80
CA ALA A 163 -27.37 4.26 2.67
C ALA A 163 -25.89 4.33 2.26
N LEU A 164 -25.29 3.21 1.83
CA LEU A 164 -23.89 3.15 1.40
C LEU A 164 -23.69 3.51 -0.08
N ALA A 165 -24.73 3.49 -0.91
CA ALA A 165 -24.62 3.78 -2.34
C ALA A 165 -23.94 5.12 -2.67
N PRO A 166 -24.19 6.23 -1.96
CA PRO A 166 -23.45 7.47 -2.16
C PRO A 166 -21.96 7.34 -1.89
N ALA A 167 -21.58 6.66 -0.80
CA ALA A 167 -20.18 6.43 -0.43
C ALA A 167 -19.46 5.54 -1.46
N GLY A 168 -20.16 4.53 -2.01
CA GLY A 168 -19.63 3.67 -3.07
C GLY A 168 -19.41 4.40 -4.40
N ARG A 169 -20.25 5.39 -4.73
CA ARG A 169 -20.06 6.23 -5.94
C ARG A 169 -18.87 7.20 -5.80
N LEU A 170 -18.44 7.46 -4.58
CA LEU A 170 -17.33 8.33 -4.21
C LEU A 170 -16.12 7.53 -3.70
N ALA A 171 -15.98 6.27 -4.12
CA ALA A 171 -14.99 5.35 -3.57
C ALA A 171 -13.55 5.86 -3.68
N LEU A 172 -13.17 6.50 -4.79
CA LEU A 172 -11.81 7.01 -4.99
C LEU A 172 -11.57 8.26 -4.14
N SER A 173 -12.53 9.19 -4.12
CA SER A 173 -12.47 10.37 -3.27
C SER A 173 -12.43 10.00 -1.78
N ASN A 174 -13.26 9.04 -1.35
CA ASN A 174 -13.29 8.55 0.02
C ASN A 174 -11.99 7.82 0.40
N TYR A 175 -11.43 7.01 -0.50
CA TYR A 175 -10.15 6.36 -0.30
C TYR A 175 -9.01 7.37 -0.08
N LEU A 176 -8.94 8.39 -0.93
CA LEU A 176 -7.94 9.45 -0.80
C LEU A 176 -8.17 10.30 0.45
N GLY A 177 -9.41 10.68 0.72
CA GLY A 177 -9.78 11.41 1.94
C GLY A 177 -9.42 10.62 3.20
N GLN A 178 -9.72 9.32 3.23
CA GLN A 178 -9.37 8.44 4.34
C GLN A 178 -7.85 8.33 4.49
N SER A 179 -7.11 8.20 3.39
CA SER A 179 -5.66 8.14 3.41
C SER A 179 -5.03 9.41 3.98
N VAL A 180 -5.53 10.59 3.57
CA VAL A 180 -5.08 11.88 4.10
C VAL A 180 -5.43 12.01 5.59
N ILE A 181 -6.65 11.68 5.98
CA ILE A 181 -7.07 11.73 7.40
C ILE A 181 -6.21 10.81 8.25
N CYS A 182 -6.02 9.55 7.84
CA CYS A 182 -5.16 8.60 8.54
C CYS A 182 -3.71 9.08 8.57
N ALA A 183 -3.20 9.67 7.50
CA ALA A 183 -1.85 10.24 7.47
C ALA A 183 -1.71 11.35 8.52
N VAL A 184 -2.65 12.30 8.59
CA VAL A 184 -2.62 13.39 9.57
C VAL A 184 -2.74 12.87 11.02
N ILE A 185 -3.59 11.87 11.27
CA ILE A 185 -3.80 11.33 12.63
C ILE A 185 -2.59 10.51 13.09
N PHE A 186 -2.11 9.58 12.27
CA PHE A 186 -1.17 8.56 12.70
C PHE A 186 0.29 8.87 12.38
N THR A 187 0.58 9.60 11.30
CA THR A 187 1.97 9.86 10.91
C THR A 187 2.53 11.10 11.61
N GLY A 188 3.86 11.22 11.61
CA GLY A 188 4.56 12.37 12.19
C GLY A 188 4.31 13.70 11.47
N TRP A 189 3.58 13.70 10.34
CA TRP A 189 3.14 14.92 9.67
C TRP A 189 2.01 15.64 10.42
N GLY A 190 1.31 14.96 11.33
CA GLY A 190 0.27 15.57 12.17
C GLY A 190 0.44 15.18 13.63
N PHE A 191 -0.49 14.41 14.19
CA PHE A 191 -0.51 14.13 15.62
C PHE A 191 0.43 12.99 16.05
N GLY A 192 0.98 12.21 15.12
CA GLY A 192 2.01 11.19 15.42
C GLY A 192 1.54 10.07 16.36
N LEU A 193 0.28 9.63 16.28
CA LEU A 193 -0.27 8.61 17.18
C LEU A 193 0.16 7.16 16.85
N ILE A 194 1.08 6.96 15.90
CA ILE A 194 1.61 5.63 15.57
C ILE A 194 2.15 4.95 16.84
N GLY A 195 1.64 3.75 17.16
CA GLY A 195 2.05 3.00 18.35
C GLY A 195 1.69 3.61 19.70
N ARG A 196 0.98 4.76 19.75
CA ARG A 196 0.57 5.43 20.99
C ARG A 196 -0.90 5.20 21.37
N VAL A 197 -1.72 4.77 20.41
CA VAL A 197 -3.12 4.43 20.67
C VAL A 197 -3.32 2.93 20.78
N SER A 198 -4.28 2.53 21.61
CA SER A 198 -4.72 1.14 21.65
C SER A 198 -5.33 0.74 20.29
N PRO A 199 -5.23 -0.54 19.89
CA PRO A 199 -5.88 -1.04 18.68
C PRO A 199 -7.40 -0.77 18.66
N LEU A 200 -8.06 -0.86 19.81
CA LEU A 200 -9.48 -0.56 19.94
C LEU A 200 -9.80 0.90 19.62
N THR A 201 -9.00 1.84 20.16
CA THR A 201 -9.13 3.26 19.85
C THR A 201 -8.93 3.53 18.37
N ALA A 202 -7.96 2.88 17.73
CA ALA A 202 -7.72 3.02 16.30
C ALA A 202 -8.93 2.54 15.46
N VAL A 203 -9.55 1.44 15.84
CA VAL A 203 -10.79 0.94 15.21
C VAL A 203 -11.94 1.94 15.39
N LEU A 204 -12.14 2.49 16.60
CA LEU A 204 -13.17 3.48 16.85
C LEU A 204 -12.98 4.75 15.99
N VAL A 205 -11.73 5.23 15.89
CA VAL A 205 -11.39 6.36 15.01
C VAL A 205 -11.70 6.01 13.54
N ALA A 206 -11.32 4.82 13.07
CA ALA A 206 -11.60 4.39 11.70
C ALA A 206 -13.11 4.33 11.41
N VAL A 207 -13.91 3.79 12.34
CA VAL A 207 -15.38 3.74 12.23
C VAL A 207 -15.97 5.16 12.21
N ALA A 208 -15.50 6.05 13.07
CA ALA A 208 -15.96 7.44 13.13
C ALA A 208 -15.65 8.19 11.83
N VAL A 209 -14.42 8.05 11.30
CA VAL A 209 -14.01 8.65 10.03
C VAL A 209 -14.85 8.10 8.88
N PHE A 210 -15.06 6.79 8.82
CA PHE A 210 -15.87 6.16 7.78
C PHE A 210 -17.33 6.61 7.85
N ALA A 211 -17.93 6.66 9.04
CA ALA A 211 -19.30 7.15 9.23
C ALA A 211 -19.45 8.60 8.77
N ALA A 212 -18.51 9.47 9.13
CA ALA A 212 -18.48 10.85 8.66
C ALA A 212 -18.38 10.92 7.12
N GLN A 213 -17.52 10.10 6.51
CA GLN A 213 -17.39 10.02 5.05
C GLN A 213 -18.67 9.57 4.36
N VAL A 214 -19.41 8.61 4.94
CA VAL A 214 -20.71 8.17 4.40
C VAL A 214 -21.72 9.32 4.43
N LEU A 215 -21.80 10.07 5.53
CA LEU A 215 -22.70 11.22 5.65
C LEU A 215 -22.34 12.36 4.69
N ILE A 216 -21.05 12.70 4.62
CA ILE A 216 -20.53 13.72 3.68
C ILE A 216 -20.79 13.27 2.24
N SER A 217 -20.56 12.00 1.92
CA SER A 217 -20.83 11.42 0.61
C SER A 217 -22.31 11.51 0.23
N ALA A 218 -23.21 11.18 1.17
CA ALA A 218 -24.64 11.30 0.96
C ALA A 218 -25.06 12.75 0.72
N TRP A 219 -24.55 13.69 1.50
CA TRP A 219 -24.81 15.12 1.32
C TRP A 219 -24.27 15.65 -0.01
N TRP A 220 -23.04 15.29 -0.37
CA TRP A 220 -22.39 15.68 -1.62
C TRP A 220 -23.17 15.19 -2.84
N MET A 221 -23.57 13.92 -2.81
CA MET A 221 -24.38 13.28 -3.84
C MET A 221 -25.80 13.83 -3.93
N ARG A 222 -26.26 14.74 -3.06
CA ARG A 222 -27.51 15.48 -3.32
C ARG A 222 -27.30 16.64 -4.29
N ARG A 223 -26.09 17.20 -4.36
CA ARG A 223 -25.75 18.39 -5.15
C ARG A 223 -24.94 18.08 -6.41
N HIS A 224 -24.15 17.01 -6.40
CA HIS A 224 -23.22 16.66 -7.48
C HIS A 224 -23.50 15.27 -8.07
N HIS A 225 -23.14 15.09 -9.35
CA HIS A 225 -23.23 13.78 -10.03
C HIS A 225 -22.03 12.87 -9.72
N TYR A 226 -20.86 13.48 -9.50
CA TYR A 226 -19.59 12.80 -9.32
C TYR A 226 -18.85 13.35 -8.10
N GLY A 227 -17.91 12.55 -7.59
CA GLY A 227 -16.92 13.05 -6.64
C GLY A 227 -15.88 13.92 -7.32
N PRO A 228 -15.18 14.76 -6.54
CA PRO A 228 -14.18 15.65 -7.09
C PRO A 228 -13.08 14.89 -7.83
N VAL A 229 -12.61 13.78 -7.28
CA VAL A 229 -11.55 12.98 -7.90
C VAL A 229 -12.10 12.09 -9.01
N GLU A 230 -13.29 11.50 -8.84
CA GLU A 230 -13.93 10.70 -9.88
C GLU A 230 -14.26 11.53 -11.13
N TRP A 231 -14.66 12.79 -10.95
CA TRP A 231 -14.86 13.72 -12.06
C TRP A 231 -13.55 14.00 -12.78
N LEU A 232 -12.47 14.28 -12.03
CA LEU A 232 -11.16 14.52 -12.61
C LEU A 232 -10.67 13.30 -13.40
N LEU A 233 -10.83 12.10 -12.82
CA LEU A 233 -10.49 10.85 -13.47
C LEU A 233 -11.28 10.68 -14.78
N ARG A 234 -12.60 10.90 -14.76
CA ARG A 234 -13.41 10.80 -15.99
C ARG A 234 -13.04 11.86 -17.03
N ALA A 235 -12.71 13.07 -16.60
CA ALA A 235 -12.27 14.12 -17.50
C ALA A 235 -10.96 13.74 -18.22
N VAL A 236 -10.02 13.11 -17.50
CA VAL A 236 -8.77 12.62 -18.06
C VAL A 236 -9.00 11.39 -18.94
N THR A 237 -9.76 10.39 -18.48
CA THR A 237 -9.99 9.13 -19.22
C THR A 237 -10.79 9.33 -20.50
N ASN A 238 -11.83 10.18 -20.46
CA ASN A 238 -12.71 10.38 -21.60
C ASN A 238 -12.33 11.60 -22.45
N ALA A 239 -11.23 12.30 -22.11
CA ALA A 239 -10.79 13.55 -22.74
C ALA A 239 -11.92 14.58 -22.96
N SER A 240 -12.95 14.56 -22.10
CA SER A 240 -14.16 15.36 -22.21
C SER A 240 -14.61 15.72 -20.81
N VAL A 241 -15.09 16.95 -20.62
CA VAL A 241 -15.44 17.47 -19.29
C VAL A 241 -16.91 17.13 -18.98
N PRO A 242 -17.20 16.15 -18.09
CA PRO A 242 -18.58 15.82 -17.77
C PRO A 242 -19.22 16.92 -16.90
N PRO A 243 -20.55 17.09 -16.94
CA PRO A 243 -21.24 18.11 -16.16
C PRO A 243 -21.03 17.91 -14.64
N TRP A 244 -20.56 18.96 -13.96
CA TRP A 244 -20.15 18.93 -12.55
C TRP A 244 -21.33 18.97 -11.55
N ARG A 245 -22.40 19.69 -11.89
CA ARG A 245 -23.59 19.87 -11.05
C ARG A 245 -24.78 19.15 -11.64
N ARG A 246 -25.66 18.63 -10.78
CA ARG A 246 -27.02 18.29 -11.22
C ARG A 246 -27.71 19.58 -11.67
N ALA A 247 -28.32 19.56 -12.85
CA ALA A 247 -29.30 20.58 -13.18
C ALA A 247 -30.38 20.54 -12.09
N ALA A 248 -30.74 21.69 -11.54
CA ALA A 248 -31.86 21.76 -10.61
C ALA A 248 -33.11 21.28 -11.38
N ALA A 249 -33.72 20.21 -10.87
CA ALA A 249 -35.02 19.73 -11.33
C ALA A 249 -36.12 20.48 -10.59
#